data_AF-A0A3D5BRD2-F1
#
_entry.id   AF-A0A3D5BRD2-F1
#
_cell.length_a   1.000
_cell.length_b   1.000
_cell.length_c   1.000
_cell.angle_alpha   90.00
_cell.angle_beta   90.00
_cell.angle_gamma   90.00
#
_symmetry.space_group_name_H-M   'P 1'
#
loop_
_entity.id
_entity.type
_entity.pdbx_description
1 polymer ?
#
loop_
_entity_poly.entity_id
_entity_poly.type
_entity_poly.pdbx_seq_one_letter_code
_entity_poly.pdbx_strand_id
1 'polypeptide(L)'
;MHSIYFDTLDLQFLMEKIDSTYLKAKVRLRWYGDWDFRPDDGPAFLEAKIKEGGLQRKVRIPVPRSGSELALISLSDAELAALPALLHTRGVGFSASPRPVFVVSYRRSRFVDPRTGARIALDQDIHAPRHALSCPGATCSRTLPWAVIETKGSLAVLPPFLAPLVPMGLRPDAFSKYLHCYLSLMQQPL
;
A
#
# COMPACT_ATOMS: atom_id res chain seq x y z
N MET A 1 3.21 -9.54 -4.26
CA MET A 1 2.28 -8.41 -4.57
C MET A 1 3.08 -7.12 -4.65
N HIS A 2 2.69 -6.20 -5.53
CA HIS A 2 3.39 -4.92 -5.73
C HIS A 2 2.43 -3.74 -5.77
N SER A 3 2.85 -2.58 -5.28
CA SER A 3 2.08 -1.34 -5.41
C SER A 3 3.00 -0.12 -5.48
N ILE A 4 2.96 0.64 -6.56
CA ILE A 4 3.52 2.00 -6.61
C ILE A 4 2.57 2.90 -5.84
N TYR A 5 3.06 3.58 -4.82
CA TYR A 5 2.31 4.63 -4.14
C TYR A 5 2.56 5.98 -4.79
N PHE A 6 1.50 6.77 -4.88
CA PHE A 6 1.55 8.13 -5.37
C PHE A 6 1.28 9.10 -4.22
N ASP A 7 2.00 10.21 -4.22
CA ASP A 7 1.83 11.31 -3.26
C ASP A 7 2.22 12.63 -3.93
N THR A 8 1.87 13.74 -3.31
CA THR A 8 2.29 15.07 -3.77
C THR A 8 3.79 15.27 -3.51
N LEU A 9 4.37 16.33 -4.07
CA LEU A 9 5.80 16.64 -3.90
C LEU A 9 6.19 16.83 -2.43
N ASP A 10 5.28 17.43 -1.66
CA ASP A 10 5.37 17.71 -0.23
C ASP A 10 4.82 16.57 0.65
N LEU A 11 4.52 15.40 0.07
CA LEU A 11 4.02 14.21 0.76
C LEU A 11 2.74 14.47 1.58
N GLN A 12 1.80 15.21 1.00
CA GLN A 12 0.56 15.58 1.66
C GLN A 12 -0.24 14.36 2.13
N PHE A 13 -0.31 13.28 1.35
CA PHE A 13 -1.07 12.09 1.74
C PHE A 13 -0.39 11.31 2.88
N LEU A 14 0.94 11.35 2.96
CA LEU A 14 1.70 10.87 4.12
C LEU A 14 1.32 11.67 5.37
N MET A 15 1.36 13.00 5.29
CA MET A 15 1.05 13.89 6.42
C MET A 15 -0.39 13.72 6.90
N GLU A 16 -1.36 13.66 5.98
CA GLU A 16 -2.76 13.32 6.29
C GLU A 16 -2.91 12.00 7.07
N LYS A 17 -2.08 11.00 6.74
CA LYS A 17 -2.07 9.71 7.45
C LYS A 17 -1.47 9.82 8.85
N ILE A 18 -0.44 10.64 9.04
CA ILE A 18 0.24 10.88 10.32
C ILE A 18 -0.67 11.69 11.24
N ASP A 19 -1.10 12.88 10.80
CA ASP A 19 -1.90 13.84 11.56
C ASP A 19 -3.35 13.37 11.80
N SER A 20 -3.69 12.26 11.17
CA SER A 20 -5.00 11.65 11.26
C SER A 20 -6.16 12.56 10.87
N THR A 21 -5.93 13.45 9.90
CA THR A 21 -6.84 14.47 9.37
C THR A 21 -8.25 13.99 8.99
N TYR A 22 -9.19 14.95 8.89
CA TYR A 22 -10.56 14.68 8.43
C TYR A 22 -10.62 14.14 7.00
N LEU A 23 -9.79 14.70 6.11
CA LEU A 23 -9.61 14.28 4.72
C LEU A 23 -8.31 13.46 4.59
N LYS A 24 -8.41 12.23 4.08
CA LYS A 24 -7.24 11.38 3.78
C LYS A 24 -7.38 10.75 2.42
N ALA A 25 -6.35 10.89 1.59
CA ALA A 25 -6.23 10.16 0.34
C ALA A 25 -5.17 9.05 0.42
N LYS A 26 -5.36 8.02 -0.41
CA LYS A 26 -4.36 6.99 -0.66
C LYS A 26 -4.46 6.54 -2.11
N VAL A 27 -3.45 6.84 -2.91
CA VAL A 27 -3.40 6.51 -4.33
C VAL A 27 -2.30 5.49 -4.58
N ARG A 28 -2.60 4.46 -5.36
CA ARG A 28 -1.61 3.45 -5.74
C ARG A 28 -1.91 2.80 -7.08
N LEU A 29 -0.88 2.41 -7.79
CA LEU A 29 -0.95 1.49 -8.92
C LEU A 29 -0.52 0.10 -8.46
N ARG A 30 -1.35 -0.91 -8.64
CA ARG A 30 -1.17 -2.25 -8.06
C ARG A 30 -1.21 -3.33 -9.12
N TRP A 31 -0.27 -4.27 -9.02
CA TRP A 31 -0.22 -5.50 -9.80
C TRP A 31 0.24 -6.69 -8.95
N TYR A 32 0.22 -7.87 -9.56
CA TYR A 32 0.50 -9.14 -8.92
C TYR A 32 1.82 -9.73 -9.41
N GLY A 33 2.23 -10.78 -8.75
CA GLY A 33 3.49 -11.46 -8.97
C GLY A 33 3.52 -12.73 -8.13
N ASP A 34 4.52 -13.56 -8.37
CA ASP A 34 4.70 -14.83 -7.66
C ASP A 34 5.21 -14.64 -6.22
N TRP A 35 5.51 -15.77 -5.57
CA TRP A 35 6.00 -15.79 -4.20
C TRP A 35 7.41 -15.18 -4.05
N ASP A 36 8.19 -15.16 -5.12
CA ASP A 36 9.56 -14.63 -5.16
C ASP A 36 9.61 -13.21 -5.72
N PHE A 37 8.48 -12.51 -5.68
CA PHE A 37 8.33 -11.12 -6.12
C PHE A 37 8.56 -10.90 -7.62
N ARG A 38 8.50 -11.96 -8.43
CA ARG A 38 8.55 -11.80 -9.89
C ARG A 38 7.20 -11.30 -10.36
N PRO A 39 7.15 -10.15 -11.05
CA PRO A 39 5.90 -9.62 -11.57
C PRO A 39 5.33 -10.56 -12.64
N ASP A 40 4.01 -10.73 -12.63
CA ASP A 40 3.32 -11.48 -13.67
C ASP A 40 2.82 -10.54 -14.80
N ASP A 41 2.41 -11.13 -15.93
CA ASP A 41 1.75 -10.42 -17.03
C ASP A 41 0.27 -10.11 -16.74
N GLY A 42 -0.15 -10.22 -15.47
CA GLY A 42 -1.51 -9.95 -15.05
C GLY A 42 -1.88 -8.46 -15.10
N PRO A 43 -3.19 -8.17 -14.96
CA PRO A 43 -3.69 -6.80 -15.05
C PRO A 43 -3.22 -5.93 -13.87
N ALA A 44 -2.90 -4.68 -14.17
CA ALA A 44 -2.62 -3.66 -13.17
C ALA A 44 -3.81 -2.71 -12.98
N PHE A 45 -3.92 -2.15 -11.78
CA PHE A 45 -5.04 -1.31 -11.39
C PHE A 45 -4.58 -0.07 -10.64
N LEU A 46 -4.98 1.09 -11.14
CA LEU A 46 -4.91 2.34 -10.41
C LEU A 46 -6.06 2.39 -9.39
N GLU A 47 -5.72 2.52 -8.12
CA GLU A 47 -6.64 2.52 -7.00
C GLU A 47 -6.51 3.82 -6.22
N ALA A 48 -7.64 4.43 -5.89
CA ALA A 48 -7.73 5.54 -4.94
C ALA A 48 -8.69 5.21 -3.82
N LYS A 49 -8.28 5.48 -2.58
CA LYS A 49 -9.13 5.41 -1.39
C LYS A 49 -9.16 6.79 -0.75
N ILE A 50 -10.34 7.41 -0.75
CA ILE A 50 -10.57 8.73 -0.17
C ILE A 50 -11.44 8.55 1.07
N LYS A 51 -11.07 9.19 2.18
CA LYS A 51 -11.85 9.22 3.41
C LYS A 51 -12.12 10.68 3.77
N GLU A 52 -13.38 11.01 3.98
CA GLU A 52 -13.88 12.32 4.39
C GLU A 52 -14.76 12.13 5.62
N GLY A 53 -14.19 12.34 6.81
CA GLY A 53 -14.86 12.03 8.07
C GLY A 53 -15.27 10.55 8.15
N GLY A 54 -16.57 10.29 8.25
CA GLY A 54 -17.14 8.94 8.24
C GLY A 54 -17.30 8.33 6.84
N LEU A 55 -17.29 9.14 5.78
CA LEU A 55 -17.50 8.68 4.42
C LEU A 55 -16.21 8.10 3.85
N GLN A 56 -16.33 6.98 3.14
CA GLN A 56 -15.22 6.34 2.45
C GLN A 56 -15.60 6.02 1.01
N ARG A 57 -14.75 6.46 0.09
CA ARG A 57 -14.88 6.19 -1.33
C ARG A 57 -13.68 5.40 -1.83
N LYS A 58 -13.94 4.38 -2.64
CA LYS A 58 -12.91 3.59 -3.30
C LYS A 58 -13.14 3.60 -4.81
N VAL A 59 -12.13 4.00 -5.56
CA VAL A 59 -12.09 3.94 -7.01
C VAL A 59 -11.01 2.95 -7.44
N ARG A 60 -11.29 2.22 -8.52
CA ARG A 60 -10.35 1.27 -9.15
C ARG A 60 -10.52 1.33 -10.65
N ILE A 61 -9.43 1.61 -11.37
CA ILE A 61 -9.40 1.75 -12.83
C ILE A 61 -8.33 0.77 -13.36
N PRO A 62 -8.67 -0.14 -14.29
CA PRO A 62 -7.66 -0.94 -14.96
C PRO A 62 -6.77 -0.03 -15.82
N VAL A 63 -5.47 -0.30 -15.87
CA VAL A 63 -4.55 0.40 -16.78
C VAL A 63 -4.13 -0.52 -17.92
N PRO A 64 -3.84 0.01 -19.13
CA PRO A 64 -3.45 -0.80 -20.28
C PRO A 64 -1.96 -1.20 -20.23
N ARG A 65 -1.51 -1.70 -19.07
CA ARG A 65 -0.14 -2.16 -18.81
C ARG A 65 -0.18 -3.40 -17.92
N SER A 66 0.68 -4.37 -18.21
CA SER A 66 0.87 -5.56 -17.38
C SER A 66 1.71 -5.25 -16.14
N GLY A 67 1.70 -6.17 -15.18
CA GLY A 67 2.58 -6.09 -14.02
C GLY A 67 4.07 -6.12 -14.36
N SER A 68 4.46 -6.94 -15.34
CA SER A 68 5.85 -7.07 -15.82
C SER A 68 6.35 -5.79 -16.48
N GLU A 69 5.52 -5.14 -17.31
CA GLU A 69 5.84 -3.85 -17.94
C GLU A 69 6.06 -2.77 -16.86
N LEU A 70 5.15 -2.66 -15.89
CA LEU A 70 5.22 -1.66 -14.81
C LEU A 70 6.40 -1.88 -13.87
N ALA A 71 6.87 -3.12 -13.73
CA ALA A 71 8.04 -3.43 -12.93
C ALA A 71 9.34 -2.87 -13.55
N LEU A 72 9.38 -2.71 -14.88
CA LEU A 72 10.53 -2.20 -15.63
C LEU A 72 10.52 -0.68 -15.80
N ILE A 73 9.33 -0.06 -15.82
CA ILE A 73 9.17 1.39 -15.98
C ILE A 73 9.81 2.15 -14.80
N SER A 74 10.56 3.21 -15.11
CA SER A 74 11.14 4.10 -14.09
C SER A 74 10.06 4.83 -13.29
N LEU A 75 10.29 5.07 -12.00
CA LEU A 75 9.38 5.89 -11.19
C LEU A 75 9.34 7.36 -11.64
N SER A 76 10.36 7.82 -12.37
CA SER A 76 10.41 9.16 -12.96
C SER A 76 9.75 9.23 -14.35
N ASP A 77 9.18 8.14 -14.84
CA ASP A 77 8.57 8.07 -16.16
C ASP A 77 7.32 8.96 -16.24
N ALA A 78 7.20 9.73 -17.33
CA ALA A 78 6.12 10.69 -17.52
C ALA A 78 4.74 10.01 -17.67
N GLU A 79 4.68 8.82 -18.29
CA GLU A 79 3.44 8.05 -18.43
C GLU A 79 2.94 7.62 -17.05
N LEU A 80 3.84 7.10 -16.22
CA LEU A 80 3.52 6.70 -14.86
C LEU A 80 3.04 7.91 -14.03
N ALA A 81 3.71 9.05 -14.17
CA ALA A 81 3.33 10.30 -13.50
C ALA A 81 1.97 10.87 -13.96
N ALA A 82 1.52 10.54 -15.17
CA ALA A 82 0.23 10.98 -15.69
C ALA A 82 -0.96 10.10 -15.24
N LEU A 83 -0.72 8.84 -14.84
CA LEU A 83 -1.79 7.91 -14.49
C LEU A 83 -2.79 8.41 -13.43
N PRO A 84 -2.38 9.10 -12.35
CA PRO A 84 -3.33 9.62 -11.36
C PRO A 84 -4.43 10.52 -11.95
N ALA A 85 -4.17 11.19 -13.09
CA ALA A 85 -5.17 12.01 -13.76
C ALA A 85 -6.40 11.21 -14.22
N LEU A 86 -6.26 9.91 -14.48
CA LEU A 86 -7.39 9.03 -14.84
C LEU A 86 -8.45 8.96 -13.73
N LEU A 87 -8.10 9.26 -12.48
CA LEU A 87 -9.03 9.26 -11.36
C LEU A 87 -10.11 10.35 -11.50
N HIS A 88 -9.84 11.43 -12.24
CA HIS A 88 -10.83 12.48 -12.55
C HIS A 88 -12.03 11.94 -13.34
N THR A 89 -11.82 10.93 -14.21
CA THR A 89 -12.90 10.27 -14.95
C THR A 89 -13.90 9.56 -14.03
N ARG A 90 -13.47 9.28 -12.79
CA ARG A 90 -14.28 8.71 -11.73
C ARG A 90 -14.57 9.76 -10.65
N GLY A 91 -14.47 11.05 -10.94
CA GLY A 91 -14.78 12.15 -10.02
C GLY A 91 -13.89 12.22 -8.79
N VAL A 92 -12.66 11.69 -8.83
CA VAL A 92 -11.67 11.85 -7.77
C VAL A 92 -10.58 12.80 -8.28
N GLY A 93 -10.48 13.97 -7.66
CA GLY A 93 -9.46 14.97 -7.97
C GLY A 93 -8.63 15.32 -6.72
N PHE A 94 -7.46 15.89 -6.96
CA PHE A 94 -6.54 16.34 -5.92
C PHE A 94 -6.11 17.78 -6.21
N SER A 95 -5.84 18.57 -5.18
CA SER A 95 -5.40 19.96 -5.34
C SER A 95 -4.01 20.06 -5.96
N ALA A 96 -3.16 19.06 -5.75
CA ALA A 96 -1.86 18.92 -6.38
C ALA A 96 -1.75 17.54 -7.05
N SER A 97 -1.06 17.49 -8.20
CA SER A 97 -0.89 16.25 -8.96
C SER A 97 -0.02 15.24 -8.20
N PRO A 98 -0.56 14.06 -7.84
CA PRO A 98 0.24 13.01 -7.22
C PRO A 98 1.27 12.45 -8.20
N ARG A 99 2.43 12.07 -7.70
CA ARG A 99 3.56 11.51 -8.46
C ARG A 99 4.00 10.19 -7.83
N PRO A 100 4.60 9.27 -8.61
CA PRO A 100 5.14 8.02 -8.07
C PRO A 100 6.20 8.30 -7.01
N VAL A 101 6.08 7.68 -5.83
CA VAL A 101 7.02 7.88 -4.72
C VAL A 101 7.91 6.66 -4.53
N PHE A 102 7.31 5.49 -4.26
CA PHE A 102 8.02 4.23 -4.15
C PHE A 102 7.09 3.04 -4.36
N VAL A 103 7.70 1.92 -4.72
CA VAL A 103 7.05 0.61 -4.78
C VAL A 103 7.04 0.02 -3.38
N VAL A 104 5.91 -0.52 -2.95
CA VAL A 104 5.83 -1.42 -1.79
C VAL A 104 5.53 -2.83 -2.29
N SER A 105 6.38 -3.76 -1.89
CA SER A 105 6.28 -5.18 -2.19
C SER A 105 6.05 -5.97 -0.90
N TYR A 106 5.22 -7.01 -0.96
CA TYR A 106 4.99 -7.92 0.16
C TYR A 106 4.37 -9.24 -0.32
N ARG A 107 4.58 -10.31 0.47
CA ARG A 107 3.91 -11.60 0.31
C ARG A 107 2.58 -11.54 1.04
N ARG A 108 1.49 -11.96 0.39
CA ARG A 108 0.14 -11.97 0.99
C ARG A 108 -0.49 -13.34 0.90
N SER A 109 -0.75 -13.94 2.06
CA SER A 109 -1.61 -15.11 2.19
C SER A 109 -3.01 -14.66 2.58
N ARG A 110 -4.05 -15.28 2.01
CA ARG A 110 -5.46 -14.99 2.33
C ARG A 110 -6.12 -16.24 2.85
N PHE A 111 -6.87 -16.07 3.93
CA PHE A 111 -7.63 -17.13 4.57
C PHE A 111 -9.08 -16.67 4.74
N VAL A 112 -10.00 -17.62 4.70
CA VAL A 112 -11.40 -17.40 5.05
C VAL A 112 -11.72 -18.40 6.15
N ASP A 113 -12.19 -17.92 7.29
CA ASP A 113 -12.73 -18.80 8.31
C ASP A 113 -14.08 -19.33 7.79
N PRO A 114 -14.22 -20.64 7.54
CA PRO A 114 -15.45 -21.20 7.01
C PRO A 114 -16.62 -21.13 7.99
N ARG A 115 -16.37 -20.97 9.30
CA ARG A 115 -17.42 -20.91 10.33
C ARG A 115 -18.04 -19.52 10.42
N THR A 116 -17.21 -18.48 10.43
CA THR A 116 -17.65 -17.10 10.65
C THR A 116 -17.72 -16.28 9.36
N GLY A 117 -17.14 -16.78 8.26
CA GLY A 117 -16.94 -16.02 7.03
C GLY A 117 -15.87 -14.91 7.16
N ALA A 118 -15.18 -14.82 8.30
CA ALA A 118 -14.15 -13.82 8.52
C ALA A 118 -13.01 -13.98 7.51
N ARG A 119 -12.60 -12.87 6.89
CA ARG A 119 -11.50 -12.86 5.92
C ARG A 119 -10.24 -12.37 6.59
N ILE A 120 -9.18 -13.15 6.53
CA ILE A 120 -7.88 -12.82 7.12
C ILE A 120 -6.86 -12.67 5.98
N ALA A 121 -6.03 -11.64 6.06
CA ALA A 121 -4.85 -11.50 5.20
C ALA A 121 -3.60 -11.38 6.06
N LEU A 122 -2.61 -12.22 5.80
CA LEU A 122 -1.28 -12.15 6.39
C LEU A 122 -0.33 -11.53 5.35
N ASP A 123 0.28 -10.41 5.71
CA ASP A 123 1.31 -9.75 4.91
C ASP A 123 2.67 -9.89 5.57
N GLN A 124 3.64 -10.39 4.81
CA GLN A 124 5.01 -10.63 5.25
C GLN A 124 5.99 -10.09 4.23
N ASP A 125 7.26 -10.00 4.64
CA ASP A 125 8.36 -9.52 3.80
C ASP A 125 8.05 -8.16 3.15
N ILE A 126 7.47 -7.26 3.94
CA ILE A 126 7.05 -5.93 3.49
C ILE A 126 8.31 -5.08 3.32
N HIS A 127 8.55 -4.59 2.11
CA HIS A 127 9.72 -3.78 1.79
C HIS A 127 9.43 -2.82 0.63
N ALA A 128 10.35 -1.90 0.35
CA ALA A 128 10.19 -0.86 -0.66
C ALA A 128 11.30 -0.90 -1.72
N PRO A 129 11.28 -1.87 -2.66
CA PRO A 129 12.46 -2.20 -3.48
C PRO A 129 12.90 -1.10 -4.47
N ARG A 130 12.04 -0.13 -4.77
CA ARG A 130 12.34 0.99 -5.67
C ARG A 130 11.70 2.26 -5.11
N HIS A 131 12.43 3.37 -5.13
CA HIS A 131 11.93 4.68 -4.69
C HIS A 131 12.49 5.82 -5.56
N ALA A 132 11.75 6.91 -5.64
CA ALA A 132 12.14 8.18 -6.24
C ALA A 132 12.49 9.25 -5.17
N LEU A 133 12.50 8.87 -3.89
CA LEU A 133 12.85 9.75 -2.77
C LEU A 133 14.36 9.98 -2.69
N SER A 134 14.75 11.18 -2.28
CA SER A 134 16.10 11.50 -1.82
C SER A 134 16.30 10.94 -0.41
N CYS A 135 16.97 9.79 -0.29
CA CYS A 135 17.22 9.15 1.01
C CYS A 135 18.68 9.35 1.45
N PRO A 136 18.96 9.56 2.75
CA PRO A 136 20.31 9.50 3.28
C PRO A 136 20.80 8.03 3.32
N GLY A 137 22.00 7.74 2.80
CA GLY A 137 22.66 6.42 2.91
C GLY A 137 22.35 5.41 1.80
N ALA A 138 22.91 4.20 1.93
CA ALA A 138 22.87 3.15 0.90
C ALA A 138 21.42 2.80 0.50
N THR A 139 21.18 2.75 -0.80
CA THR A 139 19.92 2.51 -1.55
C THR A 139 19.20 1.18 -1.23
N CYS A 140 19.62 0.46 -0.19
CA CYS A 140 19.09 -0.84 0.16
C CYS A 140 17.79 -0.71 0.96
N SER A 141 16.67 -0.95 0.28
CA SER A 141 15.37 -1.18 0.91
C SER A 141 15.44 -2.30 1.95
N ARG A 142 15.33 -1.95 3.23
CA ARG A 142 15.22 -2.93 4.31
C ARG A 142 13.82 -3.52 4.39
N THR A 143 13.73 -4.84 4.60
CA THR A 143 12.47 -5.49 4.96
C THR A 143 12.03 -5.05 6.35
N LEU A 144 10.76 -4.67 6.49
CA LEU A 144 10.20 -4.32 7.79
C LEU A 144 10.23 -5.53 8.73
N PRO A 145 10.50 -5.35 10.02
CA PRO A 145 10.64 -6.45 10.97
C PRO A 145 9.30 -7.05 11.41
N TRP A 146 8.18 -6.59 10.84
CA TRP A 146 6.84 -6.99 11.25
C TRP A 146 6.09 -7.70 10.13
N ALA A 147 5.28 -8.68 10.52
CA ALA A 147 4.18 -9.18 9.72
C ALA A 147 2.88 -8.46 10.11
N VAL A 148 1.95 -8.33 9.17
CA VAL A 148 0.67 -7.65 9.39
C VAL A 148 -0.47 -8.62 9.14
N ILE A 149 -1.32 -8.80 10.15
CA ILE A 149 -2.57 -9.56 10.04
C ILE A 149 -3.73 -8.56 9.92
N GLU A 150 -4.40 -8.56 8.78
CA GLU A 150 -5.61 -7.76 8.51
C GLU A 150 -6.83 -8.69 8.59
N THR A 151 -7.73 -8.46 9.54
CA THR A 151 -9.03 -9.14 9.61
C THR A 151 -10.12 -8.24 8.99
N LYS A 152 -11.03 -8.83 8.22
CA LYS A 152 -12.22 -8.18 7.68
C LYS A 152 -13.46 -8.99 8.00
N GLY A 153 -14.44 -8.31 8.58
CA GLY A 153 -15.70 -8.89 9.01
C GLY A 153 -16.20 -8.15 10.25
N SER A 154 -17.37 -8.55 10.73
CA SER A 154 -18.02 -8.05 11.96
C SER A 154 -17.39 -8.69 13.20
N LEU A 155 -16.07 -8.65 13.30
CA LEU A 155 -15.34 -9.13 14.47
C LEU A 155 -14.99 -7.92 15.34
N ALA A 156 -15.76 -7.70 16.40
CA ALA A 156 -15.46 -6.67 17.40
C ALA A 156 -14.26 -7.04 18.28
N VAL A 157 -13.91 -8.33 18.32
CA VAL A 157 -12.85 -8.91 19.16
C VAL A 157 -11.91 -9.72 18.29
N LEU A 158 -10.64 -9.83 18.72
CA LEU A 158 -9.66 -10.70 18.11
C LEU A 158 -10.22 -12.15 18.03
N PRO A 159 -10.25 -12.78 16.84
CA PRO A 159 -10.70 -14.16 16.72
C PRO A 159 -9.93 -15.11 17.64
N PRO A 160 -10.59 -16.07 18.31
CA PRO A 160 -9.93 -16.99 19.23
C PRO A 160 -8.76 -17.77 18.63
N PHE A 161 -8.82 -18.10 17.33
CA PHE A 161 -7.72 -18.78 16.64
C PHE A 161 -6.46 -17.92 16.45
N LEU A 162 -6.55 -16.59 16.62
CA LEU A 162 -5.39 -15.70 16.66
C LEU A 162 -4.88 -15.45 18.09
N ALA A 163 -5.61 -15.86 19.12
CA ALA A 163 -5.19 -15.69 20.52
C ALA A 163 -3.80 -16.28 20.83
N PRO A 164 -3.40 -17.44 20.27
CA PRO A 164 -2.05 -17.97 20.46
C PRO A 164 -0.92 -17.06 19.96
N LEU A 165 -1.21 -16.11 19.06
CA LEU A 165 -0.21 -15.19 18.53
C LEU A 165 0.03 -13.97 19.45
N VAL A 166 -0.89 -13.68 20.38
CA VAL A 166 -0.76 -12.57 21.35
C VAL A 166 0.50 -12.70 22.20
N PRO A 167 0.79 -13.84 22.86
CA PRO A 167 2.05 -14.01 23.59
C PRO A 167 3.28 -13.99 22.68
N MET A 168 3.12 -14.23 21.38
CA MET A 168 4.20 -14.11 20.38
C MET A 168 4.42 -12.66 19.91
N GLY A 169 3.70 -11.69 20.49
CA GLY A 169 3.85 -10.27 20.20
C GLY A 169 2.81 -9.69 19.24
N LEU A 170 1.75 -10.42 18.89
CA LEU A 170 0.63 -9.85 18.13
C LEU A 170 -0.05 -8.75 18.95
N ARG A 171 -0.13 -7.55 18.37
CA ARG A 171 -0.74 -6.37 18.98
C ARG A 171 -1.72 -5.75 17.98
N PRO A 172 -2.95 -5.39 18.40
CA PRO A 172 -3.84 -4.59 17.57
C PRO A 172 -3.26 -3.19 17.37
N ASP A 173 -3.06 -2.78 16.12
CA ASP A 173 -2.55 -1.44 15.81
C ASP A 173 -2.97 -0.96 14.41
N ALA A 174 -3.00 0.36 14.24
CA ALA A 174 -3.27 1.04 12.97
C ALA A 174 -2.04 1.02 12.06
N PHE A 175 -1.84 -0.07 11.33
CA PHE A 175 -0.65 -0.22 10.48
C PHE A 175 -0.81 0.37 9.06
N SER A 176 0.09 1.26 8.66
CA SER A 176 0.22 1.73 7.26
C SER A 176 1.55 1.28 6.64
N LYS A 177 1.49 0.40 5.64
CA LYS A 177 2.68 -0.03 4.88
C LYS A 177 3.43 1.15 4.25
N TYR A 178 2.68 2.15 3.77
CA TYR A 178 3.28 3.34 3.15
C TYR A 178 4.12 4.13 4.16
N LEU A 179 3.55 4.44 5.33
CA LEU A 179 4.26 5.16 6.39
C LEU A 179 5.51 4.40 6.87
N HIS A 180 5.38 3.11 7.19
CA HIS A 180 6.52 2.36 7.74
C HIS A 180 7.62 2.11 6.70
N CYS A 181 7.27 1.90 5.42
CA CYS A 181 8.27 1.86 4.36
C CYS A 181 8.96 3.22 4.19
N TYR A 182 8.23 4.33 4.28
CA TYR A 182 8.80 5.67 4.25
C TYR A 182 9.80 5.88 5.41
N LEU A 183 9.39 5.58 6.65
CA LEU A 183 10.27 5.69 7.83
C LEU A 183 11.54 4.84 7.66
N SER A 184 11.38 3.59 7.16
CA SER A 184 12.53 2.72 6.89
C SER A 184 13.46 3.27 5.82
N LEU A 185 12.94 3.90 4.76
CA LEU A 185 13.74 4.54 3.71
C LEU A 185 14.46 5.79 4.21
N MET A 186 13.84 6.54 5.13
CA MET A 186 14.42 7.72 5.77
C MET A 186 15.35 7.39 6.96
N GLN A 187 15.64 6.10 7.19
CA GLN A 187 16.41 5.60 8.33
C GLN A 187 15.90 6.08 9.69
N GLN A 188 14.60 6.34 9.79
CA GLN A 188 13.94 6.69 11.04
C GLN A 188 13.69 5.42 11.87
N PRO A 189 13.61 5.54 13.21
CA PRO A 189 13.23 4.41 14.06
C PRO A 189 11.83 3.90 13.66
N LEU A 190 11.69 2.57 13.71
CA LEU A 190 10.49 1.81 13.39
C LEU A 190 9.70 1.51 14.66
#